data_AF-H3B6V6-F1
#
_entry.id   AF-H3B6V6-F1
#
_cell.length_a   1.000
_cell.length_b   1.000
_cell.length_c   1.000
_cell.angle_alpha   90.00
_cell.angle_beta   90.00
_cell.angle_gamma   90.00
#
_symmetry.space_group_name_H-M   'P 1'
#
loop_
_entity.id
_entity.type
_entity.pdbx_description
1 polymer ?
#
loop_
_entity_poly.entity_id
_entity_poly.type
_entity_poly.pdbx_seq_one_letter_code
_entity_poly.pdbx_strand_id
1 'polypeptide(L)'
;MGVLVHVRNLLLALCLVLVLGFLYYSAMKLHWNSWGQDSHFVTNPFDAGGQSLGLEYDRLGFLLRLDSRLTLELNSKYTNFTEGACKPHYAATQMTAIFPRFMKPAPMFLDISFKRWARIKDFPPPFGIKGQDNIIQRILETTKEYNLTPELNSRSCKRCIVVGNGGVLANKSLGSKIDEYDVIIRLNGAPVKGYEKDVGAKTTIRITYPEGAIQKAEGYEKDSLFVFAGFKPQDFKWLKCIVYKEKVVS
;
A
#
# COMPACT_ATOMS: atom_id res chain seq x y z
N MET A 1 48.41 17.65 -30.87
CA MET A 1 47.22 18.25 -30.23
C MET A 1 45.91 18.07 -31.03
N GLY A 2 45.94 18.05 -32.38
CA GLY A 2 44.70 17.93 -33.18
C GLY A 2 43.92 16.61 -33.06
N VAL A 3 44.60 15.47 -32.94
CA VAL A 3 43.95 14.14 -32.88
C VAL A 3 43.11 13.97 -31.61
N LEU A 4 43.60 14.43 -30.46
CA LEU A 4 42.90 14.32 -29.18
C LEU A 4 41.61 15.18 -29.14
N VAL A 5 41.67 16.38 -29.76
CA VAL A 5 40.50 17.25 -29.90
C VAL A 5 39.47 16.63 -30.84
N HIS A 6 39.92 15.99 -31.92
CA HIS A 6 39.03 15.32 -32.87
C HIS A 6 38.31 14.13 -32.24
N VAL A 7 39.04 13.29 -31.49
CA VAL A 7 38.46 12.14 -30.76
C VAL A 7 37.46 12.61 -29.70
N ARG A 8 37.76 13.69 -28.95
CA ARG A 8 36.84 14.26 -27.97
C ARG A 8 35.55 14.77 -28.63
N ASN A 9 35.66 15.48 -29.74
CA ASN A 9 34.50 16.02 -30.45
C ASN A 9 33.65 14.89 -31.06
N LEU A 10 34.28 13.82 -31.56
CA LEU A 10 33.60 12.63 -32.06
C LEU A 10 32.83 11.91 -30.94
N LEU A 11 33.43 11.75 -29.77
CA LEU A 11 32.78 11.16 -28.59
C LEU A 11 31.58 11.99 -28.12
N LEU A 12 31.72 13.32 -28.08
CA LEU A 12 30.61 14.22 -27.70
C LEU A 12 29.45 14.14 -28.70
N ALA A 13 29.75 14.09 -30.00
CA ALA A 13 28.74 13.92 -31.04
C ALA A 13 28.03 12.57 -30.92
N LEU A 14 28.77 11.49 -30.68
CA LEU A 14 28.21 10.15 -30.42
C LEU A 14 27.30 10.14 -29.18
N CYS A 15 27.72 10.76 -28.08
CA CYS A 15 26.89 10.88 -26.88
C CYS A 15 25.60 11.65 -27.15
N LEU A 16 25.65 12.78 -27.87
CA LEU A 16 24.45 13.55 -28.21
C LEU A 16 23.49 12.75 -29.10
N VAL A 17 24.00 12.03 -30.09
CA VAL A 17 23.18 11.17 -30.97
C VAL A 17 22.51 10.05 -30.18
N LEU A 18 23.24 9.41 -29.26
CA LEU A 18 22.67 8.34 -28.42
C LEU A 18 21.59 8.86 -27.47
N VAL A 19 21.78 10.04 -26.86
CA VAL A 19 20.78 10.67 -25.99
C VAL A 19 19.53 11.05 -26.79
N LEU A 20 19.70 11.69 -27.96
CA LEU A 20 18.57 12.05 -28.82
C LEU A 20 17.84 10.82 -29.35
N GLY A 21 18.57 9.76 -29.72
CA GLY A 21 17.99 8.48 -30.13
C GLY A 21 17.18 7.82 -29.00
N PHE A 22 17.68 7.86 -27.77
CA PHE A 22 16.96 7.35 -26.60
C PHE A 22 15.69 8.16 -26.30
N LEU A 23 15.76 9.49 -26.38
CA LEU A 23 14.60 10.36 -26.19
C LEU A 23 13.54 10.14 -27.28
N TYR A 24 13.97 10.03 -28.54
CA TYR A 24 13.09 9.74 -29.67
C TYR A 24 12.43 8.36 -29.55
N TYR A 25 13.21 7.32 -29.22
CA TYR A 25 12.68 5.97 -29.01
C TYR A 25 11.68 5.93 -27.85
N SER A 26 12.00 6.59 -26.74
CA SER A 26 11.12 6.67 -25.58
C SER A 26 9.81 7.41 -25.89
N ALA A 27 9.88 8.52 -26.63
CA ALA A 27 8.70 9.27 -27.07
C ALA A 27 7.84 8.48 -28.07
N MET A 28 8.46 7.77 -29.02
CA MET A 28 7.75 6.98 -30.02
C MET A 28 7.13 5.71 -29.41
N LYS A 29 7.79 5.08 -28.42
CA LYS A 29 7.24 3.95 -27.66
C LYS A 29 6.05 4.36 -26.79
N LEU A 30 6.05 5.59 -26.27
CA LEU A 30 4.89 6.17 -25.58
C LEU A 30 3.70 6.35 -26.54
N HIS A 31 3.95 6.76 -27.79
CA HIS A 31 2.88 6.90 -28.80
C HIS A 31 2.35 5.54 -29.30
N TRP A 32 3.22 4.54 -29.47
CA TRP A 32 2.82 3.21 -29.95
C TRP A 32 1.95 2.44 -28.93
N ASN A 33 2.22 2.59 -27.63
CA ASN A 33 1.38 1.99 -26.59
C ASN A 33 0.01 2.67 -26.44
N SER A 34 -0.19 3.86 -27.00
CA SER A 34 -1.49 4.54 -26.99
C SER A 34 -2.44 4.07 -28.10
N TRP A 35 -1.92 3.43 -29.16
CA TRP A 35 -2.73 3.07 -30.34
C TRP A 35 -3.08 1.57 -30.43
N GLY A 36 -2.51 0.73 -29.56
CA GLY A 36 -2.68 -0.73 -29.58
C GLY A 36 -3.71 -1.32 -28.60
N GLN A 37 -4.51 -0.51 -27.92
CA GLN A 37 -5.60 -1.01 -27.05
C GLN A 37 -6.98 -0.84 -27.70
N ASP A 38 -7.14 -1.44 -28.88
CA ASP A 38 -8.47 -1.73 -29.41
C ASP A 38 -9.10 -2.90 -28.63
N SER A 39 -10.18 -2.55 -27.94
CA SER A 39 -11.36 -3.34 -27.58
C SER A 39 -11.29 -4.87 -27.78
N HIS A 40 -10.86 -5.58 -26.74
CA HIS A 40 -11.37 -6.92 -26.45
C HIS A 40 -12.28 -6.83 -25.22
N PHE A 41 -13.58 -6.78 -25.47
CA PHE A 41 -14.63 -6.89 -24.46
C PHE A 41 -14.54 -8.28 -23.80
N VAL A 42 -13.98 -8.35 -22.59
CA VAL A 42 -14.24 -9.46 -21.68
C VAL A 42 -15.48 -9.05 -20.89
N THR A 43 -16.62 -9.61 -21.27
CA THR A 43 -17.88 -9.47 -20.52
C THR A 43 -17.72 -10.19 -19.18
N ASN A 44 -17.70 -9.42 -18.10
CA ASN A 44 -17.88 -9.97 -16.75
C ASN A 44 -19.37 -10.28 -16.53
N PRO A 45 -19.73 -11.26 -15.67
CA PRO A 45 -21.12 -11.70 -15.48
C PRO A 45 -22.06 -10.68 -14.81
N PHE A 46 -21.62 -9.43 -14.61
CA PHE A 46 -22.39 -8.38 -13.93
C PHE A 46 -23.17 -7.45 -14.89
N ASP A 47 -23.03 -7.61 -16.21
CA ASP A 47 -23.75 -6.79 -17.18
C ASP A 47 -25.13 -7.38 -17.52
N ALA A 48 -26.07 -7.26 -16.57
CA ALA A 48 -27.50 -7.40 -16.82
C ALA A 48 -28.22 -6.13 -16.37
N GLY A 49 -27.94 -5.00 -17.03
CA GLY A 49 -28.61 -3.74 -16.76
C GLY A 49 -27.86 -2.56 -17.37
N GLY A 50 -28.12 -2.29 -18.64
CA GLY A 50 -27.51 -1.15 -19.34
C GLY A 50 -27.91 0.18 -18.70
N GLN A 51 -26.97 0.83 -18.00
CA GLN A 51 -26.95 2.27 -17.76
C GLN A 51 -25.51 2.75 -17.67
N SER A 52 -25.28 3.96 -18.19
CA SER A 52 -24.02 4.67 -18.45
C SER A 52 -22.97 4.66 -17.30
N LEU A 53 -22.29 3.54 -17.07
CA LEU A 53 -21.15 3.44 -16.13
C LEU A 53 -19.81 3.96 -16.68
N GLY A 54 -19.72 4.20 -18.00
CA GLY A 54 -18.44 4.48 -18.69
C GLY A 54 -17.83 5.87 -18.48
N LEU A 55 -18.51 6.81 -17.81
CA LEU A 55 -18.01 8.18 -17.58
C LEU A 55 -17.54 8.45 -16.16
N GLU A 56 -17.85 7.56 -15.22
CA GLU A 56 -17.64 7.79 -13.79
C GLU A 56 -16.49 6.97 -13.21
N TYR A 57 -16.13 5.85 -13.87
CA TYR A 57 -15.05 4.96 -13.47
C TYR A 57 -14.07 4.71 -14.62
N ASP A 58 -12.79 4.52 -14.31
CA ASP A 58 -11.80 4.08 -15.29
C ASP A 58 -11.95 2.58 -15.60
N ARG A 59 -11.12 2.07 -16.53
CA ARG A 59 -11.13 0.65 -16.92
C ARG A 59 -10.76 -0.32 -15.79
N LEU A 60 -10.20 0.20 -14.69
CA LEU A 60 -9.82 -0.57 -13.50
C LEU A 60 -10.85 -0.43 -12.37
N GLY A 61 -11.93 0.32 -12.58
CA GLY A 61 -12.99 0.54 -11.60
C GLY A 61 -12.69 1.65 -10.58
N PHE A 62 -11.73 2.54 -10.85
CA PHE A 62 -11.47 3.71 -10.01
C PHE A 62 -12.35 4.89 -10.39
N LEU A 63 -12.89 5.58 -9.39
CA LEU A 63 -13.73 6.76 -9.57
C LEU A 63 -12.93 7.90 -10.24
N LEU A 64 -13.42 8.41 -11.37
CA LEU A 64 -12.79 9.47 -12.16
C LEU A 64 -13.05 10.88 -11.61
N ARG A 65 -14.13 11.06 -10.82
CA ARG A 65 -14.50 12.34 -10.19
C ARG A 65 -14.95 12.10 -8.75
N LEU A 66 -14.30 12.72 -7.77
CA LEU A 66 -14.63 12.58 -6.35
C LEU A 66 -16.03 13.11 -5.99
N ASP A 67 -16.55 14.05 -6.77
CA ASP A 67 -17.83 14.70 -6.55
C ASP A 67 -19.01 13.91 -7.13
N SER A 68 -18.73 12.80 -7.81
CA SER A 68 -19.75 12.02 -8.50
C SER A 68 -20.60 11.23 -7.50
N ARG A 69 -21.91 11.19 -7.75
CA ARG A 69 -22.85 10.50 -6.87
C ARG A 69 -22.73 8.99 -7.12
N LEU A 70 -22.14 8.28 -6.17
CA LEU A 70 -22.18 6.82 -6.14
C LEU A 70 -23.60 6.31 -6.37
N THR A 71 -23.72 5.19 -7.09
CA THR A 71 -24.99 4.47 -7.24
C THR A 71 -25.57 4.15 -5.86
N LEU A 72 -26.89 4.04 -5.75
CA LEU A 72 -27.58 3.75 -4.49
C LEU A 72 -27.05 2.45 -3.84
N GLU A 73 -26.73 1.44 -4.65
CA GLU A 73 -26.15 0.17 -4.21
C GLU A 73 -24.76 0.35 -3.60
N LEU A 74 -23.85 1.05 -4.29
CA LEU A 74 -22.50 1.33 -3.77
C LEU A 74 -22.57 2.22 -2.54
N ASN A 75 -23.42 3.25 -2.56
CA ASN A 75 -23.63 4.12 -1.41
C ASN A 75 -24.07 3.29 -0.21
N SER A 76 -25.10 2.45 -0.36
CA SER A 76 -25.55 1.52 0.69
C SER A 76 -24.42 0.62 1.17
N LYS A 77 -23.66 -0.01 0.27
CA LYS A 77 -22.55 -0.91 0.60
C LYS A 77 -21.46 -0.24 1.44
N TYR A 78 -21.06 1.00 1.10
CA TYR A 78 -20.00 1.72 1.81
C TYR A 78 -20.49 2.42 3.09
N THR A 79 -21.80 2.69 3.21
CA THR A 79 -22.40 3.24 4.44
C THR A 79 -22.91 2.17 5.40
N ASN A 80 -23.01 0.91 4.96
CA ASN A 80 -23.50 -0.19 5.80
C ASN A 80 -22.37 -0.78 6.64
N PHE A 81 -22.05 -0.09 7.73
CA PHE A 81 -21.13 -0.60 8.74
C PHE A 81 -21.77 -1.77 9.47
N THR A 82 -20.93 -2.70 9.96
CA THR A 82 -21.42 -3.77 10.84
C THR A 82 -21.94 -3.17 12.14
N GLU A 83 -23.26 -3.04 12.23
CA GLU A 83 -23.96 -2.66 13.45
C GLU A 83 -23.95 -3.82 14.46
N GLY A 84 -23.83 -3.49 15.74
CA GLY A 84 -23.95 -4.46 16.84
C GLY A 84 -22.68 -4.71 17.65
N ALA A 85 -22.86 -5.56 18.67
CA ALA A 85 -21.81 -5.91 19.63
C ALA A 85 -20.63 -6.64 18.97
N CYS A 86 -19.44 -6.49 19.55
CA CYS A 86 -18.25 -7.20 19.10
C CYS A 86 -18.47 -8.71 19.18
N LYS A 87 -18.17 -9.43 18.09
CA LYS A 87 -18.31 -10.89 18.00
C LYS A 87 -16.90 -11.53 18.06
N PRO A 88 -16.51 -12.14 19.19
CA PRO A 88 -15.22 -12.80 19.31
C PRO A 88 -15.04 -13.86 18.21
N HIS A 89 -13.82 -13.95 17.66
CA HIS A 89 -13.45 -14.91 16.61
C HIS A 89 -14.22 -14.80 15.28
N TYR A 90 -15.14 -13.84 15.09
CA TYR A 90 -15.94 -13.74 13.87
C TYR A 90 -15.08 -13.72 12.59
N ALA A 91 -14.07 -12.84 12.52
CA ALA A 91 -13.17 -12.76 11.37
C ALA A 91 -12.38 -14.06 11.14
N ALA A 92 -12.00 -14.77 12.22
CA ALA A 92 -11.33 -16.06 12.13
C ALA A 92 -12.23 -17.12 11.49
N THR A 93 -13.46 -17.23 11.97
CA THR A 93 -14.46 -18.18 11.47
C THR A 93 -14.81 -17.91 10.01
N GLN A 94 -15.01 -16.64 9.63
CA GLN A 94 -15.26 -16.25 8.25
C GLN A 94 -14.08 -16.62 7.34
N MET A 95 -12.84 -16.34 7.78
CA MET A 95 -11.65 -16.71 7.02
C MET A 95 -11.53 -18.22 6.81
N THR A 96 -11.80 -19.02 7.84
CA THR A 96 -11.78 -20.49 7.75
C THR A 96 -12.89 -21.01 6.82
N ALA A 97 -14.06 -20.37 6.80
CA ALA A 97 -15.14 -20.75 5.89
C ALA A 97 -14.77 -20.48 4.41
N ILE A 98 -14.14 -19.33 4.13
CA ILE A 98 -13.71 -18.96 2.76
C ILE A 98 -12.48 -19.78 2.33
N PHE A 99 -11.54 -19.99 3.24
CA PHE A 99 -10.27 -20.66 2.97
C PHE A 99 -10.08 -21.84 3.96
N PRO A 100 -10.76 -22.98 3.74
CA PRO A 100 -10.73 -24.10 4.70
C PRO A 100 -9.35 -24.75 4.86
N ARG A 101 -8.46 -24.58 3.87
CA ARG A 101 -7.06 -25.03 3.92
C ARG A 101 -6.11 -24.01 4.55
N PHE A 102 -6.61 -22.84 4.95
CA PHE A 102 -5.81 -21.84 5.65
C PHE A 102 -5.52 -22.33 7.07
N MET A 103 -4.32 -22.88 7.28
CA MET A 103 -3.85 -23.25 8.62
C MET A 103 -3.38 -21.99 9.38
N LYS A 104 -3.88 -21.76 10.60
CA LYS A 104 -3.46 -20.65 11.47
C LYS A 104 -2.32 -21.03 12.43
N PRO A 105 -1.49 -20.07 12.88
CA PRO A 105 -1.04 -18.85 12.21
C PRO A 105 0.46 -18.96 11.89
N ALA A 106 0.84 -18.82 10.63
CA ALA A 106 2.14 -18.21 10.36
C ALA A 106 2.13 -16.84 11.06
N PRO A 107 3.16 -16.49 11.85
CA PRO A 107 3.14 -15.22 12.55
C PRO A 107 3.06 -14.10 11.52
N MET A 108 2.16 -13.14 11.71
CA MET A 108 1.93 -12.09 10.72
C MET A 108 3.06 -11.06 10.66
N PHE A 109 3.80 -10.92 11.76
CA PHE A 109 4.92 -10.00 11.89
C PHE A 109 6.19 -10.79 12.17
N LEU A 110 7.33 -10.26 11.69
CA LEU A 110 8.64 -10.76 12.08
C LEU A 110 8.98 -10.21 13.47
N ASP A 111 9.46 -11.09 14.34
CA ASP A 111 10.07 -10.74 15.62
C ASP A 111 11.54 -11.18 15.64
N ILE A 112 12.27 -10.89 16.72
CA ILE A 112 13.70 -11.21 16.85
C ILE A 112 14.02 -12.72 16.67
N SER A 113 13.02 -13.58 16.84
CA SER A 113 13.11 -15.03 16.67
C SER A 113 12.91 -15.50 15.23
N PHE A 114 12.74 -14.58 14.25
CA PHE A 114 12.50 -14.90 12.83
C PHE A 114 13.48 -15.92 12.24
N LYS A 115 14.72 -15.96 12.73
CA LYS A 115 15.75 -16.92 12.29
C LYS A 115 15.37 -18.39 12.55
N ARG A 116 14.44 -18.66 13.46
CA ARG A 116 13.93 -20.01 13.76
C ARG A 116 12.97 -20.52 12.69
N TRP A 117 12.47 -19.65 11.81
CA TRP A 117 11.46 -20.01 10.83
C TRP A 117 12.13 -20.76 9.69
N ALA A 118 11.79 -22.03 9.54
CA ALA A 118 12.35 -22.88 8.50
C ALA A 118 12.08 -22.26 7.12
N ARG A 119 13.11 -22.22 6.27
CA ARG A 119 13.07 -21.83 4.86
C ARG A 119 12.76 -20.37 4.54
N ILE A 120 12.51 -19.48 5.52
CA ILE A 120 12.25 -18.05 5.24
C ILE A 120 13.45 -17.36 4.54
N LYS A 121 14.65 -17.88 4.76
CA LYS A 121 15.90 -17.39 4.16
C LYS A 121 16.12 -17.87 2.73
N ASP A 122 15.37 -18.87 2.29
CA ASP A 122 15.55 -19.49 0.98
C ASP A 122 14.88 -18.66 -0.11
N PHE A 123 13.86 -17.88 0.27
CA PHE A 123 13.03 -17.09 -0.64
C PHE A 123 13.38 -15.58 -0.56
N PRO A 124 13.42 -14.87 -1.70
CA PRO A 124 13.56 -13.43 -1.69
C PRO A 124 12.27 -12.75 -1.19
N PRO A 125 12.35 -11.47 -0.75
CA PRO A 125 11.17 -10.64 -0.54
C PRO A 125 10.24 -10.63 -1.77
N PRO A 126 8.91 -10.56 -1.60
CA PRO A 126 8.15 -10.47 -0.34
C PRO A 126 7.90 -11.82 0.35
N PHE A 127 8.29 -12.94 -0.26
CA PHE A 127 7.95 -14.29 0.22
C PHE A 127 8.96 -14.86 1.23
N GLY A 128 10.07 -14.16 1.43
CA GLY A 128 11.08 -14.48 2.42
C GLY A 128 12.04 -13.31 2.61
N ILE A 129 13.23 -13.61 3.14
CA ILE A 129 14.20 -12.60 3.57
C ILE A 129 15.61 -12.85 3.03
N LYS A 130 15.74 -13.65 1.96
CA LYS A 130 17.04 -14.05 1.41
C LYS A 130 18.00 -12.86 1.27
N GLY A 131 19.12 -12.92 2.00
CA GLY A 131 20.16 -11.89 1.99
C GLY A 131 19.86 -10.63 2.80
N GLN A 132 18.73 -10.57 3.52
CA GLN A 132 18.31 -9.43 4.35
C GLN A 132 18.38 -9.71 5.85
N ASP A 133 18.92 -10.87 6.27
CA ASP A 133 18.92 -11.34 7.66
C ASP A 133 19.55 -10.32 8.63
N ASN A 134 20.72 -9.80 8.27
CA ASN A 134 21.50 -8.92 9.13
C ASN A 134 20.84 -7.54 9.29
N ILE A 135 20.24 -7.01 8.22
CA ILE A 135 19.56 -5.72 8.26
C ILE A 135 18.24 -5.82 9.03
N ILE A 136 17.48 -6.90 8.83
CA ILE A 136 16.25 -7.18 9.58
C ILE A 136 16.55 -7.34 11.06
N GLN A 137 17.57 -8.12 11.43
CA GLN A 137 17.96 -8.29 12.83
C GLN A 137 18.27 -6.95 13.49
N ARG A 138 19.10 -6.10 12.87
CA ARG A 138 19.46 -4.78 13.41
C ARG A 138 18.25 -3.86 13.58
N ILE A 139 17.35 -3.86 12.60
CA ILE A 139 16.10 -3.09 12.68
C ILE A 139 15.27 -3.57 13.89
N LEU A 140 15.02 -4.88 14.01
CA LEU A 140 14.21 -5.46 15.08
C LEU A 140 14.83 -5.27 16.48
N GLU A 141 16.16 -5.30 16.60
CA GLU A 141 16.86 -5.00 17.86
C GLU A 141 16.68 -3.54 18.31
N THR A 142 16.46 -2.64 17.35
CA THR A 142 16.27 -1.20 17.58
C THR A 142 14.80 -0.87 17.82
N THR A 143 13.88 -1.47 17.07
CA THR A 143 12.42 -1.25 17.16
C THR A 143 11.79 -2.19 18.19
N LYS A 144 12.16 -2.01 19.47
CA LYS A 144 11.73 -2.91 20.57
C LYS A 144 10.24 -2.83 20.90
N GLU A 145 9.57 -1.75 20.52
CA GLU A 145 8.14 -1.52 20.74
C GLU A 145 7.36 -1.80 19.44
N TYR A 146 6.73 -2.97 19.37
CA TYR A 146 5.93 -3.41 18.20
C TYR A 146 4.55 -3.94 18.61
N ASN A 147 4.19 -3.82 19.88
CA ASN A 147 2.89 -4.24 20.40
C ASN A 147 1.86 -3.11 20.22
N LEU A 148 0.59 -3.49 20.11
CA LEU A 148 -0.51 -2.55 20.27
C LEU A 148 -0.56 -2.03 21.71
N THR A 149 -1.33 -0.97 21.97
CA THR A 149 -1.44 -0.39 23.32
C THR A 149 -1.93 -1.43 24.34
N PRO A 150 -1.53 -1.33 25.62
CA PRO A 150 -1.96 -2.27 26.67
C PRO A 150 -3.48 -2.36 26.80
N GLU A 151 -4.19 -1.23 26.68
CA GLU A 151 -5.65 -1.17 26.74
C GLU A 151 -6.24 -2.02 25.62
N LEU A 152 -5.73 -1.85 24.40
CA LEU A 152 -6.21 -2.62 23.25
C LEU A 152 -5.86 -4.10 23.42
N ASN A 153 -4.63 -4.44 23.81
CA ASN A 153 -4.22 -5.84 24.04
C ASN A 153 -5.12 -6.55 25.06
N SER A 154 -5.49 -5.87 26.15
CA SER A 154 -6.33 -6.43 27.21
C SER A 154 -7.79 -6.71 26.80
N ARG A 155 -8.28 -6.11 25.70
CA ARG A 155 -9.66 -6.34 25.22
C ARG A 155 -9.85 -7.78 24.73
N SER A 156 -10.83 -8.47 25.30
CA SER A 156 -11.26 -9.82 24.92
C SER A 156 -11.85 -9.89 23.51
N CYS A 157 -12.40 -8.78 23.01
CA CYS A 157 -12.94 -8.66 21.66
C CYS A 157 -12.55 -7.29 21.07
N LYS A 158 -12.19 -7.28 19.79
CA LYS A 158 -11.79 -6.08 19.05
C LYS A 158 -12.58 -5.99 17.75
N ARG A 159 -13.23 -4.86 17.51
CA ARG A 159 -13.80 -4.49 16.21
C ARG A 159 -12.71 -3.81 15.39
N CYS A 160 -12.42 -4.35 14.22
CA CYS A 160 -11.42 -3.82 13.31
C CYS A 160 -12.09 -3.28 12.04
N ILE A 161 -11.57 -2.18 11.52
CA ILE A 161 -11.91 -1.66 10.20
C ILE A 161 -10.65 -1.38 9.40
N VAL A 162 -10.70 -1.69 8.10
CA VAL A 162 -9.65 -1.38 7.14
C VAL A 162 -10.14 -0.23 6.26
N VAL A 163 -9.43 0.89 6.29
CA VAL A 163 -9.72 2.07 5.48
C VAL A 163 -8.70 2.13 4.35
N GLY A 164 -9.16 1.84 3.13
CA GLY A 164 -8.35 1.95 1.92
C GLY A 164 -8.16 3.40 1.46
N ASN A 165 -7.46 3.57 0.34
CA ASN A 165 -7.03 4.89 -0.16
C ASN A 165 -7.95 5.42 -1.27
N GLY A 166 -9.03 4.71 -1.57
CA GLY A 166 -9.96 5.09 -2.63
C GLY A 166 -10.75 6.35 -2.28
N GLY A 167 -11.00 7.18 -3.27
CA GLY A 167 -11.76 8.44 -3.12
C GLY A 167 -13.25 8.27 -2.80
N VAL A 168 -13.74 7.03 -2.70
CA VAL A 168 -15.16 6.70 -2.48
C VAL A 168 -15.73 7.24 -1.16
N LEU A 169 -14.87 7.51 -0.18
CA LEU A 169 -15.25 8.06 1.12
C LEU A 169 -15.41 9.58 1.11
N ALA A 170 -14.96 10.28 0.07
CA ALA A 170 -15.03 11.74 -0.01
C ALA A 170 -16.49 12.22 0.11
N ASN A 171 -16.70 13.26 0.92
CA ASN A 171 -18.00 13.87 1.19
C ASN A 171 -19.06 12.92 1.78
N LYS A 172 -18.67 11.79 2.38
CA LYS A 172 -19.59 10.83 3.00
C LYS A 172 -19.84 11.05 4.49
N SER A 173 -19.05 11.90 5.14
CA SER A 173 -19.16 12.20 6.57
C SER A 173 -19.12 10.97 7.48
N LEU A 174 -18.37 9.94 7.08
CA LEU A 174 -18.31 8.65 7.79
C LEU A 174 -17.26 8.62 8.91
N GLY A 175 -16.53 9.71 9.11
CA GLY A 175 -15.37 9.71 9.99
C GLY A 175 -15.68 9.37 11.44
N SER A 176 -16.76 9.93 12.00
CA SER A 176 -17.19 9.60 13.36
C SER A 176 -17.51 8.11 13.50
N LYS A 177 -18.14 7.50 12.49
CA LYS A 177 -18.49 6.09 12.49
C LYS A 177 -17.27 5.18 12.38
N ILE A 178 -16.28 5.58 11.59
CA ILE A 178 -14.99 4.89 11.49
C ILE A 178 -14.25 4.93 12.83
N ASP A 179 -14.25 6.08 13.51
CA ASP A 179 -13.56 6.28 14.79
C ASP A 179 -14.16 5.49 15.96
N GLU A 180 -15.38 4.95 15.83
CA GLU A 180 -15.99 4.03 16.81
C GLU A 180 -15.29 2.66 16.89
N TYR A 181 -14.48 2.28 15.89
CA TYR A 181 -13.81 0.98 15.87
C TYR A 181 -12.60 0.94 16.82
N ASP A 182 -12.35 -0.23 17.41
CA ASP A 182 -11.23 -0.44 18.33
C ASP A 182 -9.88 -0.31 17.61
N VAL A 183 -9.77 -0.96 16.44
CA VAL A 183 -8.58 -0.99 15.59
C VAL A 183 -8.92 -0.42 14.22
N ILE A 184 -8.21 0.65 13.84
CA ILE A 184 -8.34 1.25 12.52
C ILE A 184 -7.04 1.04 11.77
N ILE A 185 -7.12 0.25 10.70
CA ILE A 185 -5.99 -0.10 9.85
C ILE A 185 -6.05 0.76 8.60
N ARG A 186 -5.01 1.55 8.35
CA ARG A 186 -4.83 2.36 7.14
C ARG A 186 -3.66 1.84 6.32
N LEU A 187 -3.65 2.23 5.04
CA LEU A 187 -2.68 1.74 4.07
C LEU A 187 -1.95 2.93 3.44
N ASN A 188 -0.66 2.77 3.23
CA ASN A 188 0.17 3.68 2.44
C ASN A 188 -0.02 5.16 2.84
N GLY A 189 0.01 6.05 1.85
CA GLY A 189 -0.01 7.50 2.02
C GLY A 189 -1.40 8.12 2.10
N ALA A 190 -2.43 7.37 2.53
CA ALA A 190 -3.76 7.93 2.68
C ALA A 190 -3.76 9.07 3.72
N PRO A 191 -4.10 10.32 3.33
CA PRO A 191 -4.13 11.43 4.25
C PRO A 191 -5.33 11.31 5.19
N VAL A 192 -5.10 11.60 6.47
CA VAL A 192 -6.16 11.77 7.46
C VAL A 192 -6.41 13.25 7.74
N LYS A 193 -5.31 14.01 7.90
CA LYS A 193 -5.37 15.44 8.18
C LYS A 193 -6.10 16.20 7.06
N GLY A 194 -7.15 16.93 7.42
CA GLY A 194 -8.01 17.67 6.49
C GLY A 194 -9.15 16.85 5.88
N TYR A 195 -9.23 15.54 6.16
CA TYR A 195 -10.26 14.62 5.68
C TYR A 195 -11.00 13.91 6.81
N GLU A 196 -10.78 14.31 8.07
CA GLU A 196 -11.24 13.61 9.27
C GLU A 196 -12.76 13.44 9.30
N LYS A 197 -13.51 14.40 8.74
CA LYS A 197 -14.96 14.33 8.60
C LYS A 197 -15.41 13.07 7.86
N ASP A 198 -14.66 12.67 6.83
CA ASP A 198 -15.01 11.57 5.95
C ASP A 198 -14.33 10.27 6.34
N VAL A 199 -13.07 10.33 6.77
CA VAL A 199 -12.24 9.13 6.98
C VAL A 199 -11.89 8.85 8.44
N GLY A 200 -12.29 9.72 9.38
CA GLY A 200 -11.98 9.62 10.80
C GLY A 200 -10.59 10.15 11.14
N ALA A 201 -10.36 10.50 12.40
CA ALA A 201 -9.09 11.05 12.89
C ALA A 201 -8.17 9.98 13.51
N LYS A 202 -8.72 8.82 13.89
CA LYS A 202 -7.96 7.77 14.59
C LYS A 202 -7.28 6.83 13.58
N THR A 203 -6.05 6.45 13.90
CA THR A 203 -5.28 5.42 13.19
C THR A 203 -4.55 4.56 14.22
N THR A 204 -4.80 3.25 14.22
CA THR A 204 -4.14 2.32 15.15
C THR A 204 -2.96 1.62 14.50
N ILE A 205 -3.12 1.22 13.23
CA ILE A 205 -2.09 0.55 12.45
C ILE A 205 -2.03 1.23 11.09
N ARG A 206 -0.82 1.54 10.61
CA ARG A 206 -0.62 1.91 9.21
C ARG A 206 0.38 0.98 8.55
N ILE A 207 -0.08 0.26 7.54
CA ILE A 207 0.75 -0.65 6.74
C ILE A 207 1.25 0.11 5.52
N THR A 208 2.56 0.14 5.29
CA THR A 208 3.14 0.85 4.14
C THR A 208 4.49 0.25 3.72
N TYR A 209 5.00 0.75 2.60
CA TYR A 209 6.27 0.42 1.97
C TYR A 209 6.83 1.70 1.34
N PRO A 210 8.12 1.76 0.93
CA PRO A 210 8.78 3.03 0.62
C PRO A 210 8.03 3.92 -0.39
N GLU A 211 7.58 3.36 -1.52
CA GLU A 211 6.89 4.13 -2.56
C GLU A 211 5.46 4.52 -2.18
N GLY A 212 4.86 3.82 -1.21
CA GLY A 212 3.54 4.15 -0.68
C GLY A 212 3.59 4.97 0.61
N ALA A 213 4.76 5.35 1.12
CA ALA A 213 4.89 5.98 2.42
C ALA A 213 4.61 7.49 2.39
N ILE A 214 4.13 8.03 3.52
CA ILE A 214 4.04 9.48 3.72
C ILE A 214 5.47 10.01 3.88
N GLN A 215 5.82 11.01 3.08
CA GLN A 215 7.22 11.48 2.98
C GLN A 215 7.67 12.32 4.19
N LYS A 216 6.71 12.81 5.00
CA LYS A 216 6.96 13.70 6.14
C LYS A 216 6.42 13.07 7.42
N ALA A 217 7.22 13.08 8.47
CA ALA A 217 6.88 12.48 9.76
C ALA A 217 5.60 13.08 10.36
N GLU A 218 5.36 14.38 10.13
CA GLU A 218 4.19 15.11 10.64
C GLU A 218 2.87 14.67 10.00
N GLY A 219 2.94 13.91 8.90
CA GLY A 219 1.75 13.31 8.28
C GLY A 219 1.33 11.98 8.90
N TYR A 220 2.13 11.41 9.82
CA TYR A 220 1.76 10.23 10.59
C TYR A 220 1.10 10.62 11.92
N GLU A 221 0.12 9.83 12.37
CA GLU A 221 -0.49 9.97 13.69
C GLU A 221 0.44 9.41 14.76
N LYS A 222 0.59 10.17 15.85
CA LYS A 222 1.60 9.95 16.91
C LYS A 222 1.52 8.58 17.57
N ASP A 223 0.31 8.06 17.77
CA ASP A 223 0.06 6.83 18.53
C ASP A 223 -0.21 5.61 17.62
N SER A 224 0.11 5.72 16.33
CA SER A 224 -0.12 4.65 15.37
C SER A 224 1.07 3.69 15.28
N LEU A 225 0.79 2.38 15.20
CA LEU A 225 1.80 1.39 14.89
C LEU A 225 2.15 1.44 13.41
N PHE A 226 3.39 1.81 13.10
CA PHE A 226 3.94 1.75 11.76
C PHE A 226 4.28 0.30 11.41
N VAL A 227 3.61 -0.26 10.40
CA VAL A 227 3.85 -1.61 9.89
C VAL A 227 4.49 -1.53 8.52
N PHE A 228 5.70 -2.08 8.41
CA PHE A 228 6.44 -2.14 7.16
C PHE A 228 6.12 -3.41 6.37
N ALA A 229 5.82 -3.25 5.08
CA ALA A 229 5.73 -4.32 4.09
C ALA A 229 6.96 -4.29 3.18
N GLY A 230 7.85 -5.28 3.31
CA GLY A 230 9.07 -5.38 2.51
C GLY A 230 8.87 -6.20 1.24
N PHE A 231 8.96 -5.56 0.06
CA PHE A 231 8.77 -6.20 -1.23
C PHE A 231 10.09 -6.50 -1.95
N LYS A 232 11.14 -5.73 -1.68
CA LYS A 232 12.46 -5.86 -2.30
C LYS A 232 13.60 -5.51 -1.31
N PRO A 233 14.84 -5.97 -1.55
CA PRO A 233 16.00 -5.67 -0.70
C PRO A 233 16.20 -4.19 -0.37
N GLN A 234 15.91 -3.30 -1.34
CA GLN A 234 16.03 -1.85 -1.18
C GLN A 234 15.09 -1.30 -0.09
N ASP A 235 13.94 -1.93 0.12
CA ASP A 235 12.96 -1.46 1.10
C ASP A 235 13.50 -1.59 2.52
N PHE A 236 14.28 -2.65 2.80
CA PHE A 236 14.92 -2.85 4.10
C PHE A 236 16.02 -1.82 4.36
N LYS A 237 16.77 -1.43 3.31
CA LYS A 237 17.76 -0.34 3.39
C LYS A 237 17.07 0.99 3.72
N TRP A 238 15.96 1.27 3.05
CA TRP A 238 15.14 2.45 3.33
C TRP A 238 14.62 2.45 4.77
N LEU A 239 14.07 1.33 5.26
CA LEU A 239 13.59 1.24 6.63
C LEU A 239 14.72 1.43 7.65
N LYS A 240 15.91 0.87 7.40
CA LYS A 240 17.09 1.12 8.21
C LYS A 240 17.40 2.62 8.26
N CYS A 241 17.42 3.31 7.13
CA CYS A 241 17.67 4.76 7.12
C CYS A 241 16.66 5.54 7.97
N ILE A 242 15.38 5.14 7.95
CA ILE A 242 14.35 5.76 8.80
C ILE A 242 14.61 5.48 10.28
N VAL A 243 14.80 4.22 10.65
CA VAL A 243 14.98 3.80 12.05
C VAL A 243 16.22 4.44 12.68
N TYR A 244 17.32 4.51 11.92
CA TYR A 244 18.58 5.10 12.38
C TYR A 244 18.71 6.60 12.09
N LYS A 245 17.71 7.24 11.46
CA LYS A 245 17.75 8.63 11.01
C LYS A 245 18.97 8.95 10.13
N GLU A 246 19.37 7.99 9.29
CA GLU A 246 20.46 8.11 8.32
C GLU A 246 19.93 8.70 6.99
N LYS A 247 20.79 9.37 6.22
CA LYS A 247 20.45 9.74 4.84
C LYS A 247 20.45 8.51 3.94
N VAL A 248 19.50 8.43 3.01
CA VAL A 248 19.53 7.43 1.95
C VAL A 248 20.72 7.72 1.05
N VAL A 249 21.73 6.85 1.06
CA VAL A 249 22.86 6.94 0.14
C VAL A 249 22.43 6.26 -1.17
N SER A 250 22.32 7.06 -2.23
CA SER A 250 22.01 6.63 -3.60
C SER A 250 23.17 5.88 -4.23
#